data_AF-A0A2E7QJC0-F1
#
_entry.id   AF-A0A2E7QJC0-F1
#
_cell.length_a   1.000
_cell.length_b   1.000
_cell.length_c   1.000
_cell.angle_alpha   90.00
_cell.angle_beta   90.00
_cell.angle_gamma   90.00
#
_symmetry.space_group_name_H-M   'P 1'
#
loop_
_entity.id
_entity.type
_entity.pdbx_description
1 polymer ?
#
loop_
_entity_poly.entity_id
_entity_poly.type
_entity_poly.pdbx_seq_one_letter_code
_entity_poly.pdbx_strand_id
1 'polypeptide(L)'
;MSNPREFIVKPDPDDPRLVVRVEGVDHEGNSVTASVTVERPLTLYLNSQEIVTMMTIGDYPEYLAVGYLLNQNMLSQDDRITAVDYNEDIETVVVRTDGETDFEDKLRKKTLTSGCAQGTVFGDLMENFEDVLLAKDVKIKTSELYRLLHTINSAPSLYLEAGAIHGCVLCEGD
;
A
#
# COMPACT_ATOMS: atom_id res chain seq x y z
N MET A 1 28.77 -5.23 14.33
CA MET A 1 28.91 -5.36 12.87
C MET A 1 27.66 -4.73 12.27
N SER A 2 27.81 -3.54 11.71
CA SER A 2 26.71 -2.73 11.18
C SER A 2 26.28 -3.31 9.84
N ASN A 3 25.09 -3.90 9.77
CA ASN A 3 24.60 -4.57 8.56
C ASN A 3 24.22 -3.50 7.51
N PRO A 4 24.76 -3.54 6.27
CA PRO A 4 24.48 -2.52 5.27
C PRO A 4 23.04 -2.69 4.73
N ARG A 5 22.13 -1.78 5.11
CA ARG A 5 20.76 -1.55 4.59
C ARG A 5 20.00 -2.81 4.12
N GLU A 6 19.45 -3.54 5.08
CA GLU A 6 18.58 -4.71 4.87
C GLU A 6 17.24 -4.37 4.18
N PHE A 7 16.77 -3.13 4.30
CA PHE A 7 15.53 -2.65 3.66
C PHE A 7 15.75 -1.31 2.95
N ILE A 8 15.31 -1.23 1.69
CA ILE A 8 15.35 0.00 0.89
C ILE A 8 14.19 0.93 1.30
N VAL A 9 13.02 0.36 1.55
CA VAL A 9 11.82 1.03 2.04
C VAL A 9 11.31 0.24 3.25
N LYS A 10 11.02 0.93 4.35
CA LYS A 10 10.42 0.33 5.55
C LYS A 10 9.57 1.37 6.29
N PRO A 11 8.50 0.95 6.97
CA PRO A 11 7.81 1.84 7.90
C PRO A 11 8.71 2.17 9.09
N ASP A 12 8.43 3.28 9.75
CA ASP A 12 9.01 3.64 11.05
C ASP A 12 8.00 3.34 12.17
N PRO A 13 8.17 2.26 12.95
CA PRO A 13 7.24 1.90 14.02
C PRO A 13 7.15 2.95 15.15
N ASP A 14 8.17 3.80 15.26
CA ASP A 14 8.23 4.86 16.27
C ASP A 14 7.60 6.18 15.77
N ASP A 15 7.14 6.25 14.51
CA ASP A 15 6.47 7.44 13.98
C ASP A 15 5.08 7.59 14.62
N PRO A 16 4.84 8.67 15.41
CA PRO A 16 3.57 8.89 16.09
C PRO A 16 2.40 9.15 15.15
N ARG A 17 2.67 9.40 13.85
CA ARG A 17 1.64 9.49 12.82
C ARG A 17 1.10 8.10 12.44
N LEU A 18 1.90 7.05 12.56
CA LEU A 18 1.52 5.69 12.16
C LEU A 18 0.97 4.88 13.33
N VAL A 19 1.48 5.10 14.54
CA VAL A 19 1.07 4.41 15.76
C VAL A 19 0.86 5.39 16.90
N VAL A 20 -0.23 5.21 17.65
CA VAL A 20 -0.51 5.96 18.87
C VAL A 20 -0.72 5.03 20.05
N ARG A 21 -0.34 5.50 21.25
CA ARG A 21 -0.65 4.79 22.50
C ARG A 21 -1.97 5.28 23.04
N VAL A 22 -2.87 4.33 23.30
CA VAL A 22 -4.18 4.58 23.89
C VAL A 22 -4.27 3.94 25.26
N GLU A 23 -4.88 4.63 26.21
CA GLU A 23 -5.21 4.08 27.53
C GLU A 23 -6.60 3.44 27.49
N GLY A 24 -6.74 2.32 28.18
CA GLY A 24 -7.99 1.58 28.27
C GLY A 24 -8.11 0.82 29.58
N VAL A 25 -9.16 0.02 29.67
CA VAL A 25 -9.43 -0.86 30.81
C VAL A 25 -9.66 -2.26 30.29
N ASP A 26 -8.99 -3.25 30.89
CA ASP A 26 -9.17 -4.65 30.52
C ASP A 26 -10.46 -5.26 31.09
N HIS A 27 -10.70 -6.54 30.80
CA HIS A 27 -11.87 -7.27 31.26
C HIS A 27 -11.95 -7.48 32.79
N GLU A 28 -10.86 -7.24 33.53
CA GLU A 28 -10.79 -7.36 34.99
C GLU A 28 -10.88 -5.99 35.68
N GLY A 29 -10.95 -4.89 34.91
CA GLY A 29 -11.03 -3.53 35.44
C GLY A 29 -9.67 -2.86 35.66
N ASN A 30 -8.56 -3.46 35.21
CA ASN A 30 -7.23 -2.86 35.35
C ASN A 30 -6.95 -1.88 34.21
N SER A 31 -6.23 -0.80 34.50
CA SER A 31 -5.73 0.13 33.48
C SER A 31 -4.68 -0.55 32.60
N VAL A 32 -4.82 -0.39 31.28
CA VAL A 32 -3.88 -0.89 30.28
C VAL A 32 -3.53 0.20 29.28
N THR A 33 -2.34 0.11 28.70
CA THR A 33 -1.92 0.94 27.57
C THR A 33 -1.65 0.03 26.38
N ALA A 34 -2.21 0.36 25.21
CA ALA A 34 -2.02 -0.39 23.97
C ALA A 34 -1.53 0.53 22.86
N SER A 35 -0.61 0.04 22.03
CA SER A 35 -0.24 0.67 20.76
C SER A 35 -1.28 0.32 19.70
N VAL A 36 -1.79 1.32 18.99
CA VAL A 36 -2.83 1.16 17.97
C VAL A 36 -2.42 1.91 16.71
N THR A 37 -2.58 1.26 15.56
CA THR A 37 -2.28 1.86 14.26
C THR A 37 -3.31 2.93 13.90
N VAL A 38 -2.84 4.06 13.36
CA VAL A 38 -3.69 5.18 12.96
C VAL A 38 -4.12 5.01 11.51
N GLU A 39 -5.42 5.11 11.25
CA GLU A 39 -5.99 5.11 9.91
C GLU A 39 -6.51 6.51 9.55
N ARG A 40 -6.19 6.97 8.35
CA ARG A 40 -6.56 8.29 7.80
C ARG A 40 -7.08 8.16 6.37
N PRO A 41 -8.04 9.01 5.96
CA PRO A 41 -8.43 9.09 4.56
C PRO A 41 -7.27 9.64 3.73
N LEU A 42 -7.11 9.13 2.51
CA LEU A 42 -6.19 9.65 1.49
C LEU A 42 -6.94 9.73 0.17
N THR A 43 -7.05 10.93 -0.38
CA THR A 43 -7.72 11.17 -1.66
C THR A 43 -6.71 11.13 -2.79
N LEU A 44 -6.94 10.26 -3.77
CA LEU A 44 -6.09 10.08 -4.93
C LEU A 44 -6.68 10.79 -6.16
N TYR A 45 -5.86 11.61 -6.80
CA TYR A 45 -6.14 12.22 -8.09
C TYR A 45 -5.17 11.71 -9.16
N LEU A 46 -5.68 11.52 -10.37
CA LEU A 46 -4.88 11.40 -11.59
C LEU A 46 -5.14 12.65 -12.45
N ASN A 47 -4.10 13.43 -12.69
CA ASN A 47 -4.19 14.76 -13.28
C ASN A 47 -5.16 15.66 -12.51
N SER A 48 -6.31 16.00 -13.09
CA SER A 48 -7.32 16.89 -12.48
C SER A 48 -8.54 16.14 -11.96
N GLN A 49 -8.55 14.81 -12.02
CA GLN A 49 -9.73 13.99 -11.71
C GLN A 49 -9.53 13.21 -10.42
N GLU A 50 -10.51 13.31 -9.53
CA GLU A 50 -10.57 12.48 -8.32
C GLU A 50 -10.90 11.04 -8.71
N ILE A 51 -10.10 10.11 -8.20
CA ILE A 51 -10.23 8.67 -8.47
C ILE A 51 -10.95 7.98 -7.33
N VAL A 52 -10.40 8.11 -6.11
CA VAL A 52 -10.89 7.43 -4.93
C VAL A 52 -10.38 8.12 -3.67
N THR A 53 -11.15 8.03 -2.58
CA THR A 53 -10.65 8.26 -1.22
C THR A 53 -10.55 6.91 -0.53
N MET A 54 -9.35 6.55 -0.09
CA MET A 54 -9.05 5.29 0.60
C MET A 54 -8.69 5.54 2.06
N MET A 55 -9.04 4.61 2.95
CA MET A 55 -8.53 4.64 4.32
C MET A 55 -7.17 3.93 4.35
N THR A 56 -6.16 4.59 4.91
CA THR A 56 -4.75 4.15 4.84
C THR A 56 -4.02 4.50 6.12
N ILE A 57 -2.81 3.95 6.29
CA ILE A 57 -1.91 4.37 7.38
C ILE A 57 -1.24 5.72 7.08
N GLY A 58 -1.07 6.05 5.79
CA GLY A 58 -0.43 7.30 5.34
C GLY A 58 1.10 7.31 5.39
N ASP A 59 1.76 6.15 5.41
CA ASP A 59 3.23 6.04 5.51
C ASP A 59 3.95 6.49 4.22
N TYR A 60 3.57 5.92 3.07
CA TYR A 60 4.09 6.29 1.74
C TYR A 60 2.97 6.58 0.74
N PRO A 61 2.25 7.71 0.88
CA PRO A 61 1.11 8.06 0.01
C PRO A 61 1.44 8.06 -1.48
N GLU A 62 2.63 8.53 -1.87
CA GLU A 62 3.08 8.62 -3.26
C GLU A 62 3.24 7.24 -3.91
N TYR A 63 3.81 6.27 -3.18
CA TYR A 63 3.98 4.90 -3.67
C TYR A 63 2.64 4.19 -3.77
N LEU A 64 1.78 4.40 -2.76
CA LEU A 64 0.42 3.85 -2.77
C LEU A 64 -0.37 4.39 -3.96
N ALA A 65 -0.28 5.69 -4.25
CA ALA A 65 -0.96 6.33 -5.38
C ALA A 65 -0.57 5.69 -6.72
N VAL A 66 0.73 5.63 -7.01
CA VAL A 66 1.22 5.07 -8.28
C VAL A 66 0.89 3.58 -8.38
N GLY A 67 1.12 2.81 -7.31
CA GLY A 67 0.80 1.39 -7.27
C GLY A 67 -0.70 1.10 -7.44
N TYR A 68 -1.56 1.94 -6.85
CA TYR A 68 -3.01 1.84 -7.01
C TYR A 68 -3.40 2.06 -8.47
N LEU A 69 -2.93 3.12 -9.11
CA LEU A 69 -3.27 3.44 -10.49
C LEU A 69 -2.78 2.37 -11.48
N LEU A 70 -1.58 1.82 -11.27
CA LEU A 70 -1.07 0.69 -12.06
C LEU A 70 -1.94 -0.56 -11.87
N ASN A 71 -2.29 -0.90 -10.62
CA ASN A 71 -3.12 -2.07 -10.32
C ASN A 71 -4.54 -1.93 -10.88
N GLN A 72 -5.09 -0.71 -10.92
CA GLN A 72 -6.39 -0.43 -11.55
C GLN A 72 -6.31 -0.21 -13.08
N ASN A 73 -5.14 -0.45 -13.70
CA ASN A 73 -4.90 -0.19 -15.13
C ASN A 73 -5.26 1.24 -15.57
N MET A 74 -5.15 2.22 -14.68
CA MET A 74 -5.31 3.65 -14.99
C MET A 74 -4.00 4.29 -15.45
N LEU A 75 -2.88 3.63 -15.17
CA LEU A 75 -1.56 3.90 -15.74
C LEU A 75 -1.03 2.63 -16.40
N SER A 76 -0.35 2.80 -17.53
CA SER A 76 0.41 1.80 -18.25
C SER A 76 1.92 2.01 -18.06
N GLN A 77 2.74 1.06 -18.51
CA GLN A 77 4.20 1.19 -18.42
C GLN A 77 4.76 2.28 -19.36
N ASP A 78 4.02 2.62 -20.41
CA ASP A 78 4.41 3.64 -21.38
C ASP A 78 3.98 5.06 -20.95
N ASP A 79 3.09 5.17 -19.96
CA ASP A 79 2.67 6.45 -19.42
C ASP A 79 3.80 7.11 -18.63
N ARG A 80 4.13 8.34 -19.01
CA ARG A 80 5.18 9.11 -18.34
C ARG A 80 4.59 9.92 -17.20
N ILE A 81 4.92 9.53 -15.97
CA ILE A 81 4.64 10.33 -14.77
C ILE A 81 5.57 11.54 -14.76
N THR A 82 5.00 12.73 -14.67
CA THR A 82 5.72 14.02 -14.60
C THR A 82 5.89 14.52 -13.17
N ALA A 83 4.96 14.18 -12.28
CA ALA A 83 4.99 14.53 -10.86
C ALA A 83 4.10 13.60 -10.01
N VAL A 84 4.44 13.46 -8.73
CA VAL A 84 3.59 12.88 -7.69
C VAL A 84 3.68 13.81 -6.49
N ASP A 85 2.57 14.50 -6.19
CA ASP A 85 2.53 15.53 -5.15
C ASP A 85 1.58 15.08 -4.04
N TYR A 86 2.10 14.88 -2.83
CA TYR A 86 1.29 14.66 -1.63
C TYR A 86 1.18 15.95 -0.81
N ASN A 87 -0.04 16.25 -0.37
CA ASN A 87 -0.35 17.36 0.53
C ASN A 87 -0.98 16.79 1.81
N GLU A 88 -0.25 16.91 2.92
CA GLU A 88 -0.64 16.41 4.25
C GLU A 88 -1.84 17.19 4.83
N ASP A 89 -1.95 18.50 4.57
CA ASP A 89 -3.02 19.34 5.16
C ASP A 89 -4.42 18.96 4.66
N ILE A 90 -4.52 18.48 3.43
CA ILE A 90 -5.79 18.05 2.80
C ILE A 90 -5.81 16.55 2.50
N GLU A 91 -4.83 15.80 3.00
CA GLU A 91 -4.68 14.36 2.83
C GLU A 91 -4.92 13.90 1.39
N THR A 92 -4.25 14.57 0.44
CA THR A 92 -4.47 14.37 -1.00
C THR A 92 -3.16 14.09 -1.70
N VAL A 93 -3.15 13.07 -2.55
CA VAL A 93 -2.04 12.74 -3.45
C VAL A 93 -2.50 12.88 -4.89
N VAL A 94 -1.70 13.59 -5.70
CA VAL A 94 -1.99 13.84 -7.11
C VAL A 94 -0.85 13.29 -7.96
N VAL A 95 -1.18 12.33 -8.82
CA VAL A 95 -0.25 11.79 -9.83
C VAL A 95 -0.50 12.52 -11.15
N ARG A 96 0.56 13.04 -11.77
CA ARG A 96 0.50 13.78 -13.05
C ARG A 96 1.18 13.02 -14.16
N THR A 97 0.55 12.99 -15.32
CA THR A 97 1.11 12.44 -16.57
C THR A 97 1.27 13.54 -17.63
N ASP A 98 1.96 13.24 -18.73
CA ASP A 98 2.15 14.19 -19.85
C ASP A 98 1.03 14.15 -20.91
N GLY A 99 0.11 13.19 -20.82
CA GLY A 99 -1.07 13.07 -21.69
C GLY A 99 -2.40 13.00 -20.93
N GLU A 100 -3.50 13.27 -21.65
CA GLU A 100 -4.84 12.92 -21.20
C GLU A 100 -4.97 11.39 -21.17
N THR A 101 -5.32 10.85 -20.01
CA THR A 101 -5.52 9.42 -19.81
C THR A 101 -7.00 9.09 -20.08
N ASP A 102 -7.27 8.00 -20.80
CA ASP A 102 -8.63 7.54 -21.16
C ASP A 102 -9.31 6.76 -20.02
N PHE A 103 -9.29 7.31 -18.81
CA PHE A 103 -9.80 6.65 -17.60
C PHE A 103 -11.20 7.13 -17.21
N GLU A 104 -11.74 8.20 -17.82
CA GLU A 104 -13.14 8.60 -17.61
C GLU A 104 -14.10 7.49 -18.06
N ASP A 105 -13.81 6.81 -19.17
CA ASP A 105 -14.58 5.64 -19.61
C ASP A 105 -14.42 4.44 -18.67
N LYS A 106 -13.24 4.29 -18.03
CA LYS A 106 -13.01 3.27 -17.00
C LYS A 106 -13.75 3.56 -15.70
N LEU A 107 -13.83 4.83 -15.28
CA LEU A 107 -14.60 5.28 -14.12
C LEU A 107 -16.10 5.03 -14.31
N ARG A 108 -16.62 5.08 -15.54
CA ARG A 108 -18.01 4.71 -15.86
C ARG A 108 -18.32 3.23 -15.66
N LYS A 109 -17.32 2.34 -15.79
CA LYS A 109 -17.44 0.88 -15.56
C LYS A 109 -17.20 0.47 -14.10
N LYS A 110 -17.42 1.36 -13.13
CA LYS A 110 -17.20 1.11 -11.70
C LYS A 110 -18.03 -0.08 -11.20
N THR A 111 -17.35 -1.14 -10.74
CA THR A 111 -18.02 -2.26 -10.05
C THR A 111 -17.85 -2.10 -8.55
N LEU A 112 -18.96 -1.90 -7.85
CA LEU A 112 -19.01 -1.78 -6.39
C LEU A 112 -19.17 -3.16 -5.74
N THR A 113 -18.18 -3.60 -4.97
CA THR A 113 -18.25 -4.85 -4.20
C THR A 113 -18.62 -4.59 -2.73
N SER A 114 -19.31 -5.53 -2.08
CA SER A 114 -19.92 -5.36 -0.74
C SER A 114 -19.02 -5.72 0.46
N GLY A 115 -17.69 -5.73 0.30
CA GLY A 115 -16.74 -6.06 1.38
C GLY A 115 -16.40 -4.88 2.30
N CYS A 116 -15.83 -5.17 3.48
CA CYS A 116 -15.36 -4.15 4.45
C CYS A 116 -14.34 -3.16 3.88
N ALA A 117 -13.65 -3.53 2.81
CA ALA A 117 -12.71 -2.68 2.08
C ALA A 117 -13.35 -1.91 0.90
N GLN A 118 -14.69 -1.85 0.79
CA GLN A 118 -15.46 -1.32 -0.35
C GLN A 118 -14.63 -1.27 -1.63
N GLY A 119 -14.19 -2.47 -2.06
CA GLY A 119 -13.20 -2.64 -3.10
C GLY A 119 -13.81 -2.18 -4.40
N THR A 120 -13.61 -0.91 -4.72
CA THR A 120 -13.93 -0.42 -6.04
C THR A 120 -12.86 -0.99 -6.95
N VAL A 121 -13.29 -1.94 -7.77
CA VAL A 121 -12.50 -2.43 -8.88
C VAL A 121 -12.86 -1.53 -10.06
N PHE A 122 -11.88 -0.78 -10.53
CA PHE A 122 -12.00 0.05 -11.71
C PHE A 122 -11.39 -0.65 -12.91
N GLY A 123 -12.07 -0.57 -14.05
CA GLY A 123 -11.62 -1.15 -15.32
C GLY A 123 -11.79 -2.66 -15.43
N ASP A 124 -11.37 -3.18 -16.58
CA ASP A 124 -11.45 -4.59 -16.96
C ASP A 124 -10.28 -5.40 -16.36
N LEU A 125 -10.11 -5.35 -15.03
CA LEU A 125 -9.04 -6.03 -14.29
C LEU A 125 -8.97 -7.54 -14.60
N MET A 126 -10.13 -8.14 -14.92
CA MET A 126 -10.25 -9.54 -15.30
C MET A 126 -9.74 -9.85 -16.72
N GLU A 127 -9.85 -8.89 -17.66
CA GLU A 127 -9.43 -9.11 -19.06
C GLU A 127 -7.91 -9.26 -19.18
N ASN A 128 -7.15 -8.57 -18.32
CA ASN A 128 -5.68 -8.60 -18.39
C ASN A 128 -5.05 -9.88 -17.82
N PHE A 129 -5.75 -10.69 -17.01
CA PHE A 129 -5.17 -11.92 -16.48
C PHE A 129 -4.90 -12.97 -17.56
N GLU A 130 -5.63 -12.92 -18.69
CA GLU A 130 -5.46 -13.88 -19.79
C GLU A 130 -4.09 -13.75 -20.48
N ASP A 131 -3.51 -12.55 -20.48
CA ASP A 131 -2.24 -12.23 -21.13
C ASP A 131 -1.02 -12.30 -20.19
N VAL A 132 -1.23 -12.53 -18.89
CA VAL A 132 -0.12 -12.58 -17.90
C VAL A 132 0.72 -13.84 -18.10
N LEU A 133 1.97 -13.65 -18.52
CA LEU A 133 2.98 -14.70 -18.59
C LEU A 133 3.94 -14.60 -17.41
N LEU A 134 3.89 -15.59 -16.53
CA LEU A 134 4.86 -15.72 -15.43
C LEU A 134 6.21 -16.22 -15.96
N ALA A 135 7.30 -15.71 -15.35
CA ALA A 135 8.65 -16.16 -15.65
C ALA A 135 8.82 -17.65 -15.31
N LYS A 136 9.12 -18.48 -16.31
CA LYS A 136 9.16 -19.95 -16.20
C LYS A 136 10.44 -20.48 -15.57
N ASP A 137 11.47 -19.65 -15.51
CA ASP A 137 12.82 -19.96 -15.06
C ASP A 137 13.09 -19.54 -13.61
N VAL A 138 12.16 -18.82 -12.99
CA VAL A 138 12.23 -18.45 -11.58
C VAL A 138 12.11 -19.71 -10.72
N LYS A 139 13.13 -19.96 -9.90
CA LYS A 139 13.18 -21.06 -8.94
C LYS A 139 13.42 -20.48 -7.55
N ILE A 140 12.56 -20.85 -6.61
CA ILE A 140 12.68 -20.47 -5.20
C ILE A 140 13.08 -21.72 -4.43
N LYS A 141 14.23 -21.72 -3.75
CA LYS A 141 14.57 -22.83 -2.86
C LYS A 141 13.77 -22.72 -1.57
N THR A 142 13.22 -23.81 -1.09
CA THR A 142 12.48 -23.84 0.17
C THR A 142 13.33 -23.35 1.35
N SER A 143 14.64 -23.63 1.35
CA SER A 143 15.56 -23.16 2.39
C SER A 143 15.86 -21.66 2.33
N GLU A 144 15.74 -21.03 1.17
CA GLU A 144 15.80 -19.56 1.01
C GLU A 144 14.48 -18.95 1.48
N LEU A 145 13.34 -19.56 1.10
CA LEU A 145 12.02 -19.12 1.56
C LEU A 145 11.90 -19.12 3.09
N TYR A 146 12.37 -20.16 3.78
CA TYR A 146 12.33 -20.19 5.26
C TYR A 146 13.18 -19.08 5.88
N ARG A 147 14.36 -18.82 5.32
CA ARG A 147 15.22 -17.73 5.79
C ARG A 147 14.55 -16.37 5.56
N LEU A 148 14.01 -16.15 4.36
CA LEU A 148 13.31 -14.93 4.00
C LEU A 148 12.10 -14.67 4.90
N LEU A 149 11.26 -15.68 5.12
CA LEU A 149 10.10 -15.57 6.01
C LEU A 149 10.53 -15.28 7.45
N HIS A 150 11.63 -15.87 7.92
CA HIS A 150 12.16 -15.58 9.25
C HIS A 150 12.65 -14.13 9.35
N THR A 151 13.40 -13.65 8.36
CA THR A 151 13.87 -12.25 8.27
C THR A 151 12.70 -11.28 8.28
N ILE A 152 11.68 -11.49 7.43
CA ILE A 152 10.49 -10.62 7.34
C ILE A 152 9.72 -10.60 8.68
N ASN A 153 9.46 -11.76 9.27
CA ASN A 153 8.65 -11.85 10.50
C ASN A 153 9.35 -11.33 11.76
N SER A 154 10.69 -11.24 11.74
CA SER A 154 11.48 -10.73 12.86
C SER A 154 11.93 -9.27 12.67
N ALA A 155 11.74 -8.71 11.47
CA ALA A 155 12.06 -7.32 11.19
C ALA A 155 11.16 -6.38 12.02
N PRO A 156 11.74 -5.32 12.64
CA PRO A 156 10.95 -4.28 13.29
C PRO A 156 9.90 -3.71 12.34
N SER A 157 8.63 -3.77 12.72
CA SER A 157 7.50 -3.41 11.88
C SER A 157 6.31 -2.91 12.69
N LEU A 158 5.43 -2.15 12.04
CA LEU A 158 4.16 -1.70 12.61
C LEU A 158 3.30 -2.87 13.11
N TYR A 159 3.38 -4.04 12.46
CA TYR A 159 2.65 -5.22 12.88
C TYR A 159 3.12 -5.73 14.25
N LEU A 160 4.44 -5.76 14.49
CA LEU A 160 4.98 -6.18 15.78
C LEU A 160 4.71 -5.17 16.89
N GLU A 161 4.61 -3.87 16.55
CA GLU A 161 4.34 -2.81 17.51
C GLU A 161 2.84 -2.67 17.87
N ALA A 162 1.96 -2.63 16.86
CA ALA A 162 0.53 -2.27 17.05
C ALA A 162 -0.46 -3.30 16.47
N GLY A 163 0.01 -4.28 15.71
CA GLY A 163 -0.84 -5.24 15.02
C GLY A 163 -1.76 -4.60 13.97
N ALA A 164 -2.86 -5.29 13.65
CA ALA A 164 -3.96 -4.79 12.79
C ALA A 164 -3.55 -4.20 11.42
N ILE A 165 -2.43 -4.64 10.85
CA ILE A 165 -1.89 -4.15 9.57
C ILE A 165 -1.36 -5.32 8.73
N HIS A 166 -1.35 -5.16 7.41
CA HIS A 166 -0.71 -6.10 6.48
C HIS A 166 0.63 -5.53 5.99
N GLY A 167 1.62 -6.41 5.83
CA GLY A 167 2.91 -6.07 5.23
C GLY A 167 3.06 -6.69 3.84
N CYS A 168 3.82 -6.01 2.97
CA CYS A 168 4.27 -6.53 1.68
C CYS A 168 5.76 -6.24 1.54
N VAL A 169 6.53 -7.19 0.98
CA VAL A 169 7.97 -7.06 0.81
C VAL A 169 8.37 -7.58 -0.57
N LEU A 170 9.18 -6.81 -1.28
CA LEU A 170 9.87 -7.25 -2.49
C LEU A 170 11.29 -7.67 -2.12
N CYS A 171 11.67 -8.88 -2.49
CA CYS A 171 12.95 -9.49 -2.08
C CYS A 171 13.67 -10.08 -3.31
N GLU A 172 14.99 -10.05 -3.28
CA GLU A 172 15.86 -10.76 -4.23
C GLU A 172 16.88 -11.58 -3.43
N GLY A 173 16.92 -12.89 -3.66
CA GLY A 173 17.81 -13.79 -2.91
C GLY A 173 17.30 -14.13 -1.50
N ASP A 174 18.24 -14.28 -0.57
CA ASP A 174 18.04 -14.70 0.83
C ASP A 174 18.26 -13.58 1.86
#